data_AF-A0A645EVE2-F1
#
_entry.id   AF-A0A645EVE2-F1
#
_cell.length_a   1.000
_cell.length_b   1.000
_cell.length_c   1.000
_cell.angle_alpha   90.00
_cell.angle_beta   90.00
_cell.angle_gamma   90.00
#
_symmetry.space_group_name_H-M   'P 1'
#
loop_
_entity.id
_entity.type
_entity.pdbx_description
1 polymer ?
#
loop_
_entity_poly.entity_id
_entity_poly.type
_entity_poly.pdbx_seq_one_letter_code
_entity_poly.pdbx_strand_id
1 'polypeptide(L)'
;MAQIEQRKRHLSSTGFDLTGTHDLKIDFTKMVRADLDENFTARKYLEKNCNSGIIWQQKGQSLEYVFCIGTSFEDEIEEEILWEYNSAFDYQPVIIEVDPADNDRNNLQEVVRTLTAKGYDIQQVIGEFLVRKQYEHTSDKEYYLSWIEIKNKGKQNK
;
A
#
# COMPACT_ATOMS: atom_id res chain seq x y z
N MET A 1 -21.31 -24.08 10.04
CA MET A 1 -21.81 -22.72 9.77
C MET A 1 -21.44 -21.73 10.88
N ALA A 2 -21.80 -21.96 12.15
CA ALA A 2 -21.57 -21.01 13.25
C ALA A 2 -20.09 -20.67 13.55
N GLN A 3 -19.16 -21.62 13.45
CA GLN A 3 -17.73 -21.37 13.72
C GLN A 3 -17.03 -20.50 12.66
N ILE A 4 -17.50 -20.51 11.41
CA ILE A 4 -16.93 -19.70 10.32
C ILE A 4 -17.36 -18.24 10.48
N GLU A 5 -18.63 -18.01 10.81
CA GLU A 5 -19.16 -16.71 11.19
C GLU A 5 -18.45 -16.14 12.42
N GLN A 6 -18.21 -16.98 13.43
CA GLN A 6 -17.50 -16.58 14.64
C GLN A 6 -16.03 -16.24 14.35
N ARG A 7 -15.36 -16.98 13.45
CA ARG A 7 -14.00 -16.64 12.98
C ARG A 7 -13.96 -15.38 12.11
N LYS A 8 -14.96 -15.14 11.26
CA LYS A 8 -15.09 -13.89 10.49
C LYS A 8 -15.33 -12.69 11.40
N ARG A 9 -16.20 -12.84 12.41
CA ARG A 9 -16.39 -11.83 13.46
C ARG A 9 -15.16 -11.65 14.32
N HIS A 10 -14.42 -12.72 14.59
CA HIS A 10 -13.15 -12.61 15.31
C HIS A 10 -12.09 -11.89 14.46
N LEU A 11 -12.01 -12.14 13.16
CA LEU A 11 -11.12 -11.44 12.22
C LEU A 11 -11.50 -9.95 12.04
N SER A 12 -12.80 -9.64 12.02
CA SER A 12 -13.31 -8.27 11.97
C SER A 12 -13.28 -7.56 13.34
N SER A 13 -13.31 -8.30 14.45
CA SER A 13 -13.12 -7.77 15.82
C SER A 13 -11.66 -7.70 16.26
N THR A 14 -10.78 -8.52 15.68
CA THR A 14 -9.32 -8.34 15.78
C THR A 14 -8.88 -7.12 15.01
N GLY A 15 -9.74 -6.60 14.12
CA GLY A 15 -9.58 -5.35 13.39
C GLY A 15 -8.13 -5.03 13.11
N PHE A 16 -7.40 -5.96 12.48
CA PHE A 16 -5.94 -5.97 12.33
C PHE A 16 -5.28 -4.96 13.27
N ASP A 17 -5.30 -5.26 14.57
CA ASP A 17 -5.12 -4.29 15.65
C ASP A 17 -4.07 -3.24 15.27
N LEU A 18 -4.55 -2.05 14.86
CA LEU A 18 -3.69 -0.94 14.43
C LEU A 18 -2.81 -0.44 15.57
N THR A 19 -3.01 -0.96 16.79
CA THR A 19 -2.15 -0.72 17.95
C THR A 19 -0.91 -1.62 17.99
N GLY A 20 -0.90 -2.73 17.24
CA GLY A 20 0.27 -3.61 17.08
C GLY A 20 1.14 -3.29 15.86
N THR A 21 0.66 -2.44 14.95
CA THR A 21 1.36 -2.09 13.70
C THR A 21 2.32 -0.91 13.84
N HIS A 22 2.46 -0.31 15.03
CA HIS A 22 3.29 0.88 15.24
C HIS A 22 4.78 0.71 14.86
N ASP A 23 5.27 -0.53 14.75
CA ASP A 23 6.64 -0.86 14.36
C ASP A 23 6.78 -1.42 12.93
N LEU A 24 5.71 -1.45 12.12
CA LEU A 24 5.81 -1.86 10.71
C LEU A 24 6.46 -0.74 9.90
N LYS A 25 7.79 -0.85 9.77
CA LYS A 25 8.63 0.08 9.02
C LYS A 25 8.51 -0.16 7.54
N ILE A 26 8.55 0.93 6.78
CA ILE A 26 8.78 0.91 5.35
C ILE A 26 10.26 0.53 5.14
N ASP A 27 10.51 -0.50 4.34
CA ASP A 27 11.84 -1.04 4.03
C ASP A 27 12.34 -0.67 2.62
N PHE A 28 11.54 0.08 1.86
CA PHE A 28 11.90 0.70 0.60
C PHE A 28 11.99 2.22 0.72
N THR A 29 12.75 2.86 -0.17
CA THR A 29 12.98 4.31 -0.17
C THR A 29 12.33 5.02 -1.34
N LYS A 30 11.98 4.30 -2.42
CA LYS A 30 11.34 4.88 -3.59
C LYS A 30 10.29 3.95 -4.17
N MET A 31 9.35 4.52 -4.90
CA MET A 31 8.43 3.79 -5.77
C MET A 31 8.50 4.37 -7.18
N VAL A 32 8.67 3.49 -8.15
CA VAL A 32 8.74 3.84 -9.56
C VAL A 32 7.53 3.25 -10.29
N ARG A 33 7.01 3.95 -11.29
CA ARG A 33 5.88 3.44 -12.08
C ARG A 33 6.25 2.08 -12.68
N ALA A 34 5.37 1.10 -12.51
CA ALA A 34 5.52 -0.16 -13.22
C ALA A 34 5.02 0.02 -14.65
N ASP A 35 5.93 0.02 -15.63
CA ASP A 35 5.56 -0.21 -17.02
C ASP A 35 5.45 -1.72 -17.23
N LEU A 36 4.21 -2.23 -17.17
CA LEU A 36 3.91 -3.65 -17.36
C LEU A 36 3.75 -4.02 -18.84
N ASP A 37 3.62 -3.04 -19.73
CA ASP A 37 3.54 -3.26 -21.17
C ASP A 37 4.95 -3.48 -21.76
N GLU A 38 5.97 -2.91 -21.13
CA GLU A 38 7.38 -3.15 -21.45
C GLU A 38 7.98 -4.30 -20.62
N ASN A 39 7.88 -5.53 -21.13
CA ASN A 39 8.44 -6.76 -20.52
C ASN A 39 9.91 -6.64 -20.06
N PHE A 40 10.72 -5.79 -20.70
CA PHE A 40 12.13 -5.59 -20.33
C PHE A 40 12.27 -4.83 -19.00
N THR A 41 11.43 -3.81 -18.81
CA THR A 41 11.43 -2.92 -17.65
C THR A 41 10.98 -3.64 -16.39
N ALA A 42 9.86 -4.36 -16.44
CA ALA A 42 9.41 -5.20 -15.33
C ALA A 42 10.45 -6.27 -14.93
N ARG A 43 11.15 -6.85 -15.90
CA ARG A 43 12.14 -7.90 -15.64
C ARG A 43 13.36 -7.37 -14.89
N LYS A 44 13.87 -6.17 -15.21
CA LYS A 44 14.98 -5.52 -14.49
C LYS A 44 14.70 -5.44 -12.99
N TYR A 45 13.51 -4.97 -12.61
CA TYR A 45 13.12 -4.83 -11.21
C TYR A 45 12.90 -6.16 -10.49
N LEU A 46 12.28 -7.12 -11.17
CA LEU A 46 12.08 -8.46 -10.63
C LEU A 46 13.40 -9.22 -10.43
N GLU A 47 14.36 -9.10 -11.34
CA GLU A 47 15.70 -9.72 -11.23
C GLU A 47 16.50 -9.16 -10.03
N LYS A 48 16.18 -7.94 -9.60
CA LYS A 48 16.78 -7.28 -8.42
C LYS A 48 15.97 -7.50 -7.15
N ASN A 49 14.96 -8.38 -7.18
CA ASN A 49 14.05 -8.66 -6.07
C ASN A 49 13.33 -7.42 -5.54
N CYS A 50 13.03 -6.44 -6.41
CA CYS A 50 12.14 -5.34 -6.03
C CYS A 50 10.72 -5.88 -5.90
N ASN A 51 10.06 -5.56 -4.79
CA ASN A 51 8.67 -5.97 -4.57
C ASN A 51 7.73 -5.13 -5.44
N SER A 52 6.63 -5.73 -5.88
CA SER A 52 5.54 -4.97 -6.49
C SER A 52 4.77 -4.23 -5.40
N GLY A 53 4.15 -3.13 -5.77
CA GLY A 53 3.41 -2.29 -4.86
C GLY A 53 2.26 -1.57 -5.54
N ILE A 54 1.59 -0.75 -4.75
CA ILE A 54 0.55 0.16 -5.17
C ILE A 54 0.84 1.56 -4.66
N ILE A 55 0.41 2.55 -5.42
CA ILE A 55 0.37 3.93 -4.98
C ILE A 55 -0.98 4.56 -5.32
N TRP A 56 -1.49 5.36 -4.42
CA TRP A 56 -2.58 6.29 -4.68
C TRP A 56 -2.18 7.69 -4.27
N GLN A 57 -2.31 8.61 -5.21
CA GLN A 57 -2.08 10.03 -4.98
C GLN A 57 -3.42 10.78 -5.04
N GLN A 58 -3.60 11.76 -4.15
CA GLN A 58 -4.84 12.53 -4.07
C GLN A 58 -5.22 13.22 -5.39
N LYS A 59 -4.23 13.56 -6.22
CA LYS A 59 -4.44 14.17 -7.55
C LYS A 59 -4.76 13.16 -8.66
N GLY A 60 -4.33 11.90 -8.51
CA GLY A 60 -4.47 10.85 -9.53
C GLY A 60 -5.81 10.11 -9.49
N GLN A 61 -6.49 10.12 -8.34
CA GLN A 61 -7.78 9.45 -8.07
C GLN A 61 -7.82 7.92 -8.24
N SER A 62 -6.89 7.28 -8.96
CA SER A 62 -6.79 5.83 -9.13
C SER A 62 -5.56 5.22 -8.44
N LEU A 63 -5.63 3.92 -8.17
CA LEU A 63 -4.47 3.13 -7.75
C LEU A 63 -3.60 2.80 -8.96
N GLU A 64 -2.31 3.06 -8.85
CA GLU A 64 -1.29 2.67 -9.83
C GLU A 64 -0.41 1.54 -9.27
N TYR A 65 0.02 0.62 -10.13
CA TYR A 65 1.01 -0.40 -9.79
C TYR A 65 2.43 0.16 -9.92
N VAL A 66 3.29 -0.22 -8.99
CA VAL A 66 4.66 0.30 -8.87
C VAL A 66 5.64 -0.81 -8.50
N PHE A 67 6.94 -0.52 -8.64
CA PHE A 67 8.01 -1.28 -7.99
C PHE A 67 8.54 -0.52 -6.77
N CYS A 68 8.65 -1.23 -5.64
CA CYS A 68 9.24 -0.77 -4.40
C CYS A 68 10.76 -0.94 -4.45
N ILE A 69 11.49 0.16 -4.37
CA ILE A 69 12.96 0.19 -4.52
C ILE A 69 13.61 0.47 -3.17
N GLY A 70 14.40 -0.51 -2.70
CA GLY A 70 15.20 -0.40 -1.48
C GLY A 70 16.52 0.36 -1.66
N THR A 71 17.19 0.66 -0.55
CA THR A 71 18.49 1.37 -0.54
C THR A 71 19.63 0.62 -1.21
N SER A 72 19.50 -0.71 -1.36
CA SER A 72 20.51 -1.56 -1.99
C SER A 72 20.37 -1.64 -3.50
N PHE A 73 19.45 -0.90 -4.11
CA PHE A 73 19.31 -0.83 -5.56
C PHE A 73 20.37 0.11 -6.14
N GLU A 74 21.29 -0.45 -6.94
CA GLU A 74 22.46 0.27 -7.46
C GLU A 74 22.32 0.68 -8.93
N ASP A 75 21.32 0.16 -9.64
CA ASP A 75 21.12 0.47 -11.05
C ASP A 75 20.49 1.86 -11.23
N GLU A 76 20.74 2.48 -12.38
CA GLU A 76 20.08 3.73 -12.75
C GLU A 76 18.57 3.52 -12.91
N ILE A 77 17.78 4.42 -12.34
CA ILE A 77 16.32 4.43 -12.45
C ILE A 77 15.98 5.37 -13.62
N GLU A 78 15.42 4.81 -14.69
CA GLU A 78 15.03 5.55 -15.89
C GLU A 78 13.54 5.93 -15.86
N GLU A 79 12.78 5.22 -15.03
CA GLU A 79 11.34 5.28 -14.88
C GLU A 79 10.91 6.45 -13.99
N GLU A 80 9.66 6.90 -14.15
CA GLU A 80 9.12 7.97 -13.32
C GLU A 80 9.05 7.55 -11.85
N ILE A 81 9.74 8.31 -11.00
CA ILE A 81 9.66 8.16 -9.54
C ILE A 81 8.34 8.80 -9.07
N LEU A 82 7.41 7.97 -8.60
CA LEU A 82 6.10 8.41 -8.12
C LEU A 82 6.10 8.72 -6.62
N TRP A 83 7.07 8.21 -5.87
CA TRP A 83 7.24 8.50 -4.46
C TRP A 83 8.68 8.29 -3.99
N GLU A 84 9.10 9.11 -3.04
CA GLU A 84 10.33 8.94 -2.27
C GLU A 84 10.03 9.10 -0.78
N TYR A 85 10.65 8.26 0.04
CA TYR A 85 10.49 8.31 1.49
C TYR A 85 10.89 9.67 2.04
N ASN A 86 10.00 10.25 2.83
CA ASN A 86 10.23 11.54 3.48
C ASN A 86 9.86 11.47 4.97
N SER A 87 10.87 11.66 5.82
CA SER A 87 10.74 11.61 7.28
C SER A 87 9.97 12.77 7.90
N ALA A 88 9.59 13.78 7.12
CA ALA A 88 8.70 14.86 7.57
C ALA A 88 7.24 14.40 7.72
N PHE A 89 6.87 13.26 7.13
CA PHE A 89 5.52 12.70 7.21
C PHE A 89 5.43 11.59 8.25
N ASP A 90 4.23 11.40 8.79
CA ASP A 90 3.90 10.21 9.56
C ASP A 90 3.33 9.16 8.62
N TYR A 91 3.68 7.89 8.83
CA TYR A 91 3.23 6.76 8.02
C TYR A 91 2.39 5.83 8.87
N GLN A 92 1.07 5.88 8.69
CA GLN A 92 0.16 5.00 9.41
C GLN A 92 -0.08 3.72 8.60
N PRO A 93 0.38 2.55 9.07
CA PRO A 93 0.14 1.29 8.37
C PRO A 93 -1.34 0.92 8.33
N VAL A 94 -1.76 0.33 7.23
CA VAL A 94 -3.10 -0.19 6.90
C VAL A 94 -2.97 -1.37 5.92
N ILE A 95 -4.03 -2.15 5.78
CA ILE A 95 -4.12 -3.17 4.72
C ILE A 95 -5.07 -2.67 3.62
N ILE A 96 -4.58 -2.67 2.38
CA ILE A 96 -5.41 -2.43 1.19
C ILE A 96 -5.69 -3.76 0.51
N GLU A 97 -6.98 -4.03 0.29
CA GLU A 97 -7.46 -5.17 -0.48
C GLU A 97 -7.83 -4.69 -1.88
N VAL A 98 -7.32 -5.36 -2.91
CA VAL A 98 -7.57 -5.06 -4.32
C VAL A 98 -8.07 -6.32 -5.03
N ASP A 99 -9.07 -6.17 -5.89
CA ASP A 99 -9.42 -7.18 -6.88
C ASP A 99 -8.49 -7.00 -8.11
N PRO A 100 -7.60 -7.97 -8.41
CA PRO A 100 -6.65 -7.82 -9.51
C PRO A 100 -7.31 -7.79 -10.89
N ALA A 101 -8.59 -8.16 -11.02
CA ALA A 101 -9.33 -8.04 -12.28
C ALA A 101 -9.95 -6.65 -12.48
N ASP A 102 -10.07 -5.86 -11.41
CA ASP A 102 -10.71 -4.54 -11.42
C ASP A 102 -10.16 -3.70 -10.26
N ASN A 103 -9.13 -2.90 -10.54
CA ASN A 103 -8.44 -2.10 -9.55
C ASN A 103 -9.37 -1.14 -8.78
N ASP A 104 -10.52 -0.76 -9.33
CA ASP A 104 -11.49 0.12 -8.64
C ASP A 104 -12.25 -0.62 -7.54
N ARG A 105 -12.27 -1.96 -7.55
CA ARG A 105 -12.83 -2.80 -6.49
C ARG A 105 -11.81 -3.02 -5.39
N ASN A 106 -11.60 -1.97 -4.62
CA ASN A 106 -10.70 -1.96 -3.47
C ASN A 106 -11.37 -1.31 -2.24
N ASN A 107 -10.70 -1.37 -1.10
CA ASN A 107 -11.15 -0.72 0.15
C ASN A 107 -10.49 0.66 0.42
N LEU A 108 -9.68 1.19 -0.51
CA LEU A 108 -8.90 2.41 -0.32
C LEU A 108 -9.76 3.62 0.04
N GLN A 109 -10.84 3.85 -0.71
CA GLN A 109 -11.72 5.01 -0.50
C GLN A 109 -12.37 4.96 0.88
N GLU A 110 -12.69 3.77 1.39
CA GLU A 110 -13.22 3.59 2.74
C GLU A 110 -12.16 3.93 3.80
N VAL A 111 -10.92 3.47 3.61
CA VAL A 111 -9.79 3.76 4.50
C VAL A 111 -9.50 5.27 4.55
N VAL A 112 -9.35 5.91 3.39
CA VAL A 112 -9.10 7.35 3.26
C VAL A 112 -10.22 8.14 3.94
N ARG A 113 -11.49 7.86 3.62
CA ARG A 113 -12.64 8.53 4.24
C ARG A 113 -12.64 8.39 5.76
N THR A 114 -12.35 7.21 6.28
CA THR A 114 -12.33 6.94 7.72
C THR A 114 -11.25 7.75 8.44
N LEU A 115 -10.06 7.86 7.86
CA LEU A 115 -8.95 8.61 8.44
C LEU A 115 -9.14 10.13 8.29
N THR A 116 -9.67 10.60 7.16
CA THR A 116 -10.05 12.02 7.00
C THR A 116 -11.12 12.41 8.02
N ALA A 117 -12.11 11.55 8.28
CA ALA A 117 -13.13 11.79 9.31
C ALA A 117 -12.55 11.87 10.73
N LYS A 118 -11.39 11.24 10.99
CA LYS A 118 -10.63 11.36 12.24
C LYS A 118 -9.73 12.61 12.29
N GLY A 119 -9.70 13.42 11.24
CA GLY A 119 -8.97 14.69 11.18
C GLY A 119 -7.54 14.60 10.66
N TYR A 120 -7.14 13.46 10.09
CA TYR A 120 -5.83 13.28 9.45
C TYR A 120 -5.77 13.98 8.08
N ASP A 121 -4.63 14.63 7.82
CA ASP A 121 -4.32 15.29 6.54
C ASP A 121 -3.53 14.33 5.64
N ILE A 122 -4.26 13.53 4.88
CA ILE A 122 -3.73 12.45 4.05
C ILE A 122 -3.18 13.04 2.75
N GLN A 123 -1.91 12.75 2.45
CA GLN A 123 -1.30 13.16 1.19
C GLN A 123 -1.43 12.07 0.12
N GLN A 124 -1.13 10.83 0.51
CA GLN A 124 -1.12 9.68 -0.38
C GLN A 124 -1.12 8.37 0.39
N VAL A 125 -1.29 7.27 -0.34
CA VAL A 125 -1.20 5.90 0.16
C VAL A 125 -0.18 5.14 -0.67
N ILE A 126 0.78 4.51 -0.01
CA ILE A 126 1.82 3.70 -0.62
C ILE A 126 1.75 2.30 -0.05
N GLY A 127 1.91 1.27 -0.85
CA GLY A 127 1.83 -0.10 -0.37
C GLY A 127 2.72 -1.06 -1.12
N GLU A 128 3.11 -2.11 -0.41
CA GLU A 128 3.89 -3.21 -0.92
C GLU A 128 3.01 -4.48 -0.92
N PHE A 129 3.17 -5.29 -1.97
CA PHE A 129 2.44 -6.53 -2.10
C PHE A 129 2.77 -7.48 -0.94
N LEU A 130 1.74 -7.94 -0.26
CA LEU A 130 1.87 -8.87 0.86
C LEU A 130 1.55 -10.30 0.45
N VAL A 131 0.36 -10.51 -0.12
CA VAL A 131 -0.11 -11.84 -0.47
C VAL A 131 -1.29 -11.80 -1.44
N ARG A 132 -1.39 -12.82 -2.29
CA ARG A 132 -2.58 -13.10 -3.10
C ARG A 132 -3.32 -14.30 -2.54
N LYS A 133 -4.65 -14.16 -2.43
CA LYS A 133 -5.55 -15.24 -2.07
C LYS A 133 -6.44 -15.59 -3.24
N GLN A 134 -6.34 -16.84 -3.66
CA GLN A 134 -7.19 -17.40 -4.70
C GLN A 134 -8.47 -17.95 -4.10
N TYR A 135 -9.60 -17.72 -4.78
CA TYR A 135 -10.89 -18.23 -4.36
C TYR A 135 -11.51 -19.10 -5.45
N GLU A 136 -12.00 -20.29 -5.10
CA GLU A 136 -12.55 -21.24 -6.08
C GLU A 136 -13.84 -20.73 -6.77
N HIS A 137 -14.55 -19.78 -6.16
CA HIS A 137 -15.90 -19.36 -6.59
C HIS A 137 -16.12 -17.83 -6.58
N THR A 138 -15.09 -17.04 -6.28
CA THR A 138 -15.14 -15.57 -6.29
C THR A 138 -13.88 -15.01 -6.93
N SER A 139 -13.83 -13.70 -7.17
CA SER A 139 -12.60 -13.08 -7.65
C SER A 139 -11.47 -13.26 -6.63
N ASP A 140 -10.26 -13.41 -7.17
CA ASP A 140 -9.02 -13.39 -6.39
C ASP A 140 -8.90 -12.07 -5.64
N LYS A 141 -8.11 -12.08 -4.56
CA LYS A 141 -7.81 -10.87 -3.79
C LYS A 141 -6.32 -10.73 -3.60
N GLU A 142 -5.82 -9.53 -3.87
CA GLU A 142 -4.46 -9.12 -3.54
C GLU A 142 -4.50 -8.20 -2.32
N TYR A 143 -3.61 -8.46 -1.40
CA TYR A 143 -3.47 -7.72 -0.16
C TYR A 143 -2.13 -7.01 -0.16
N TYR A 144 -2.16 -5.73 0.18
CA TYR A 144 -0.99 -4.88 0.26
C TYR A 144 -0.82 -4.39 1.70
N LEU A 145 0.38 -4.55 2.25
CA LEU A 145 0.76 -3.81 3.44
C LEU A 145 1.03 -2.38 2.98
N SER A 146 0.20 -1.45 3.41
CA SER A 146 0.23 -0.07 2.95
C SER A 146 0.42 0.90 4.11
N TRP A 147 0.86 2.11 3.79
CA TRP A 147 1.04 3.21 4.70
C TRP A 147 0.34 4.44 4.15
N ILE A 148 -0.44 5.07 5.03
CA ILE A 148 -1.06 6.35 4.77
C ILE A 148 -0.04 7.42 5.14
N GLU A 149 0.40 8.17 4.15
CA GLU A 149 1.29 9.32 4.36
C GLU A 149 0.46 10.49 4.87
N ILE A 150 0.73 10.88 6.10
CA ILE A 150 0.00 11.91 6.83
C ILE A 150 0.92 13.10 7.05
N LYS A 151 0.44 14.28 6.67
CA LYS A 151 1.15 15.51 6.92
C LYS A 151 1.20 15.77 8.43
N ASN A 152 2.42 15.81 8.96
CA ASN A 152 2.64 16.28 10.32
C ASN A 152 2.13 17.72 10.43
N LYS A 153 1.05 17.92 11.19
CA LYS A 153 0.74 19.25 11.73
C LYS A 153 1.83 19.49 12.75
N GLY A 154 2.91 20.14 12.30
CA GLY A 154 4.19 20.20 13.01
C GLY A 154 3.99 20.24 14.51
N LYS A 155 4.68 19.35 15.23
CA LYS A 155 4.82 19.45 16.69
C LYS A 155 5.21 20.89 16.98
N GLN A 156 4.24 21.74 17.33
CA GLN A 156 4.54 23.00 17.95
C GLN A 156 5.18 22.59 19.26
N ASN A 157 6.50 22.72 19.32
CA ASN A 157 7.27 22.60 20.55
C ASN A 157 6.50 23.33 21.64
N LYS A 158 5.94 22.57 22.58
CA LYS A 158 5.51 23.04 23.89
C LYS A 158 6.46 22.48 24.91
#